data_AF-A0A0C3FA35-F1
#
_entry.id   AF-A0A0C3FA35-F1
#
_cell.length_a   1.000
_cell.length_b   1.000
_cell.length_c   1.000
_cell.angle_alpha   90.00
_cell.angle_beta   90.00
_cell.angle_gamma   90.00
#
_symmetry.space_group_name_H-M   'P 1'
#
loop_
_entity.id
_entity.type
_entity.pdbx_description
1 polymer ?
#
loop_
_entity_poly.entity_id
_entity_poly.type
_entity_poly.pdbx_seq_one_letter_code
_entity_poly.pdbx_strand_id
1 'polypeptide(L)'
;MPPNKTPMATVEWSSLSKVPILMAGNISPSPAIICQFEHGCRNYFIHKKIIVDDQVSLIIGGILDSHVSDWISTECNHLIALSFDMFMINFHTNYLTEDWEEDTLCDLLSMTQGTTTSFWDFAVAVQNKNSLLRVRLSKKVSLKKLNKVVDFCKWFNEVQSCDEGLRVEREEYEGIARDNHVFLLHKSLQHQEIGEKMI
;
A
#
# COMPACT_ATOMS: atom_id res chain seq x y z
N MET A 1 -20.45 26.56 11.57
CA MET A 1 -20.63 25.12 11.28
C MET A 1 -19.24 24.49 11.22
N PRO A 2 -19.00 23.31 11.83
CA PRO A 2 -17.78 22.58 11.53
C PRO A 2 -17.81 22.15 10.05
N PRO A 3 -16.68 22.11 9.34
CA PRO A 3 -16.64 21.59 7.99
C PRO A 3 -17.00 20.10 8.04
N ASN A 4 -18.11 19.74 7.40
CA ASN A 4 -18.47 18.34 7.16
C ASN A 4 -17.32 17.72 6.36
N LYS A 5 -16.56 16.81 6.98
CA LYS A 5 -15.52 16.05 6.29
C LYS A 5 -16.23 15.09 5.33
N THR A 6 -16.19 15.39 4.03
CA THR A 6 -16.65 14.45 3.00
C THR A 6 -15.87 13.14 3.16
N PRO A 7 -16.54 11.98 3.25
CA PRO A 7 -15.87 10.69 3.36
C PRO A 7 -14.96 10.44 2.15
N MET A 8 -13.81 9.83 2.39
CA MET A 8 -12.84 9.48 1.34
C MET A 8 -13.40 8.37 0.45
N ALA A 9 -13.13 8.43 -0.85
CA ALA A 9 -13.52 7.37 -1.78
C ALA A 9 -12.81 6.06 -1.41
N THR A 10 -13.48 4.93 -1.65
CA THR A 10 -12.95 3.58 -1.40
C THR A 10 -13.07 2.72 -2.64
N VAL A 11 -12.13 1.78 -2.82
CA VAL A 11 -12.22 0.78 -3.87
C VAL A 11 -12.72 -0.52 -3.26
N GLU A 12 -13.91 -0.95 -3.64
CA GLU A 12 -14.42 -2.27 -3.28
C GLU A 12 -14.06 -3.30 -4.34
N TRP A 13 -13.38 -4.35 -3.91
CA TRP A 13 -13.03 -5.45 -4.80
C TRP A 13 -13.19 -6.79 -4.09
N SER A 14 -14.39 -7.35 -4.21
CA SER A 14 -14.78 -8.58 -3.51
C SER A 14 -14.19 -9.87 -4.13
N SER A 15 -13.67 -9.83 -5.37
CA SER A 15 -13.03 -10.97 -6.03
C SER A 15 -12.35 -10.59 -7.35
N LEU A 16 -11.33 -11.34 -7.76
CA LEU A 16 -10.65 -11.23 -9.07
C LEU A 16 -11.59 -11.39 -10.28
N SER A 17 -12.76 -12.01 -10.07
CA SER A 17 -13.76 -12.26 -11.11
C SER A 17 -14.73 -11.10 -11.33
N LYS A 18 -14.72 -10.09 -10.46
CA LYS A 18 -15.62 -8.93 -10.54
C LYS A 18 -14.85 -7.68 -10.90
N VAL A 19 -15.54 -6.78 -11.59
CA VAL A 19 -15.05 -5.43 -11.88
C VAL A 19 -14.82 -4.72 -10.53
N PRO A 20 -13.66 -4.06 -10.33
CA PRO A 20 -13.43 -3.22 -9.17
C PRO A 20 -14.42 -2.05 -9.14
N ILE A 21 -14.90 -1.69 -7.96
CA ILE A 21 -15.87 -0.63 -7.79
C ILE A 21 -15.20 0.56 -7.10
N LEU A 22 -15.18 1.71 -7.75
CA LEU A 22 -14.78 2.97 -7.13
C LEU A 22 -16.02 3.63 -6.53
N MET A 23 -16.14 3.56 -5.20
CA MET A 23 -17.27 4.13 -4.45
C MET A 23 -17.19 5.66 -4.42
N ALA A 24 -18.35 6.31 -4.29
CA ALA A 24 -18.43 7.77 -4.17
C ALA A 24 -17.69 8.28 -2.92
N GLY A 25 -16.97 9.39 -3.08
CA GLY A 25 -16.25 10.03 -1.99
C GLY A 25 -15.18 11.00 -2.50
N ASN A 26 -14.46 11.65 -1.59
CA ASN A 26 -13.39 12.55 -2.01
C ASN A 26 -12.20 11.76 -2.59
N ILE A 27 -12.04 11.80 -3.90
CA ILE A 27 -10.93 11.18 -4.65
C ILE A 27 -9.67 12.04 -4.59
N SER A 28 -9.83 13.36 -4.45
CA SER A 28 -8.80 14.37 -4.68
C SER A 28 -7.57 14.34 -3.74
N PRO A 29 -7.64 13.93 -2.45
CA PRO A 29 -6.46 14.02 -1.58
C PRO A 29 -5.56 12.78 -1.59
N SER A 30 -5.87 11.71 -2.37
CA SER A 30 -5.06 10.49 -2.30
C SER A 30 -4.89 9.78 -3.65
N PRO A 31 -3.70 9.86 -4.28
CA PRO A 31 -3.39 9.07 -5.47
C PRO A 31 -3.49 7.56 -5.24
N ALA A 32 -3.46 7.11 -3.98
CA ALA A 32 -3.59 5.70 -3.63
C ALA A 32 -4.92 5.08 -4.06
N ILE A 33 -6.02 5.83 -4.06
CA ILE A 33 -7.34 5.32 -4.44
C ILE A 33 -7.38 5.01 -5.94
N ILE A 34 -6.89 5.95 -6.77
CA ILE A 34 -6.81 5.75 -8.22
C ILE A 34 -5.85 4.60 -8.56
N CYS A 35 -4.70 4.50 -7.89
CA CYS A 35 -3.76 3.40 -8.10
C CYS A 35 -4.34 2.03 -7.68
N GLN A 36 -5.11 1.96 -6.58
CA GLN A 36 -5.80 0.73 -6.17
C GLN A 36 -6.84 0.29 -7.19
N PHE A 37 -7.63 1.25 -7.70
CA PHE A 37 -8.59 0.99 -8.78
C PHE A 37 -7.89 0.47 -10.04
N GLU A 38 -6.81 1.14 -10.47
CA GLU A 38 -6.00 0.73 -11.62
C GLU A 38 -5.49 -0.70 -11.46
N HIS A 39 -4.92 -1.01 -10.30
CA HIS A 39 -4.39 -2.34 -10.00
C HIS A 39 -5.49 -3.41 -10.06
N GLY A 40 -6.65 -3.13 -9.45
CA GLY A 40 -7.83 -4.01 -9.52
C GLY A 40 -8.27 -4.26 -10.97
N CYS A 41 -8.31 -3.22 -11.80
CA CYS A 41 -8.72 -3.33 -13.20
C CYS A 41 -7.75 -4.22 -13.98
N ARG A 42 -6.43 -4.00 -13.84
CA ARG A 42 -5.41 -4.81 -14.49
C ARG A 42 -5.54 -6.30 -14.13
N ASN A 43 -5.73 -6.60 -12.85
CA ASN A 43 -5.91 -7.98 -12.40
C ASN A 43 -7.21 -8.60 -12.93
N TYR A 44 -8.30 -7.84 -12.95
CA TYR A 44 -9.56 -8.27 -13.54
C TYR A 44 -9.40 -8.61 -15.03
N PHE A 45 -8.70 -7.76 -15.81
CA PHE A 45 -8.43 -8.00 -17.22
C PHE A 45 -7.62 -9.26 -17.46
N ILE A 46 -6.55 -9.46 -16.68
CA ILE A 46 -5.70 -10.66 -16.75
C ILE A 46 -6.53 -11.91 -16.44
N HIS A 47 -7.28 -11.89 -15.33
CA HIS A 47 -8.06 -13.03 -14.88
C HIS A 47 -9.17 -13.40 -15.87
N LYS A 48 -9.87 -12.41 -16.42
CA LYS A 48 -10.96 -12.61 -17.40
C LYS A 48 -10.47 -12.74 -18.85
N LYS A 49 -9.19 -12.52 -19.11
CA LYS A 49 -8.58 -12.50 -20.46
C LYS A 49 -9.29 -11.51 -21.39
N ILE A 50 -9.56 -10.32 -20.87
CA ILE A 50 -10.26 -9.26 -21.61
C ILE A 50 -9.32 -8.67 -22.66
N ILE A 51 -9.80 -8.56 -23.90
CA ILE A 51 -9.07 -7.94 -25.01
C ILE A 51 -8.96 -6.43 -24.80
N VAL A 52 -7.89 -5.82 -25.31
CA VAL A 52 -7.53 -4.41 -25.05
C VAL A 52 -8.68 -3.46 -25.36
N ASP A 53 -9.39 -3.68 -26.46
CA ASP A 53 -10.45 -2.79 -26.95
C ASP A 53 -11.70 -2.78 -26.06
N ASP A 54 -11.92 -3.83 -25.26
CA ASP A 54 -13.08 -3.95 -24.37
C ASP A 54 -12.78 -3.50 -22.93
N GLN A 55 -11.52 -3.18 -22.61
CA GLN A 55 -11.11 -2.94 -21.22
C GLN A 55 -11.81 -1.75 -20.58
N VAL A 56 -11.84 -0.60 -21.28
CA VAL A 56 -12.41 0.63 -20.73
C VAL A 56 -13.94 0.53 -20.64
N SER A 57 -14.61 0.02 -21.67
CA SER A 57 -16.07 -0.14 -21.68
C SER A 57 -16.57 -1.03 -20.53
N LEU A 58 -15.79 -2.03 -20.12
CA LEU A 58 -16.14 -2.93 -19.01
C LEU A 58 -15.93 -2.33 -17.61
N ILE A 59 -15.00 -1.40 -17.44
CA ILE A 59 -14.66 -0.84 -16.12
C ILE A 59 -15.35 0.49 -15.81
N ILE A 60 -15.82 1.24 -16.82
CA ILE A 60 -16.53 2.51 -16.59
C ILE A 60 -17.78 2.33 -15.74
N GLY A 61 -18.48 1.19 -15.86
CA GLY A 61 -19.65 0.87 -15.03
C GLY A 61 -19.30 0.57 -13.56
N GLY A 62 -18.03 0.35 -13.24
CA GLY A 62 -17.52 0.19 -11.88
C GLY A 62 -17.24 1.52 -11.17
N ILE A 63 -17.33 2.65 -11.86
CA ILE A 63 -17.04 3.97 -11.29
C ILE A 63 -18.37 4.59 -10.82
N LEU A 64 -18.56 4.62 -9.50
CA LEU A 64 -19.81 5.08 -8.87
C LEU A 64 -19.71 6.49 -8.28
N ASP A 65 -18.54 7.11 -8.30
CA ASP A 65 -18.40 8.50 -7.91
C ASP A 65 -19.14 9.41 -8.88
N SER A 66 -20.03 10.28 -8.36
CA SER A 66 -20.91 11.11 -9.18
C SER A 66 -20.14 12.09 -10.07
N HIS A 67 -19.05 12.67 -9.57
CA HIS A 67 -18.26 13.63 -10.35
C HIS A 67 -17.51 12.95 -11.49
N VAL A 68 -17.01 11.72 -11.25
CA VAL A 68 -16.39 10.91 -12.30
C VAL A 68 -17.43 10.38 -13.28
N SER A 69 -18.61 9.98 -12.79
CA SER A 69 -19.71 9.50 -13.62
C SER A 69 -20.26 10.58 -14.56
N ASP A 70 -20.34 11.83 -14.11
CA ASP A 70 -20.76 12.96 -14.95
C ASP A 70 -19.77 13.24 -16.09
N TRP A 71 -18.46 13.21 -15.79
CA TRP A 71 -17.41 13.30 -16.81
C TRP A 71 -17.46 12.14 -17.79
N ILE A 72 -17.58 10.91 -17.28
CA ILE A 72 -17.72 9.71 -18.12
C ILE A 72 -18.95 9.82 -19.01
N SER A 73 -20.08 10.29 -18.49
CA SER A 73 -21.31 10.43 -19.26
C SER A 73 -21.17 11.48 -20.38
N THR A 74 -20.41 12.55 -20.13
CA THR A 74 -20.18 13.62 -21.10
C THR A 74 -19.23 13.18 -22.22
N GLU A 75 -18.20 12.39 -21.90
CA GLU A 75 -17.15 11.98 -22.83
C GLU A 75 -17.17 10.48 -23.20
N CYS A 76 -18.27 9.78 -22.90
CA CYS A 76 -18.35 8.32 -22.91
C CYS A 76 -17.79 7.69 -24.19
N ASN A 77 -18.26 8.14 -25.35
CA ASN A 77 -17.84 7.62 -26.66
C ASN A 77 -16.33 7.81 -26.91
N HIS A 78 -15.75 8.90 -26.41
CA HIS A 78 -14.32 9.14 -26.51
C HIS A 78 -13.56 8.22 -25.57
N LEU A 79 -14.00 8.11 -24.32
CA LEU A 79 -13.33 7.33 -23.28
C LEU A 79 -13.31 5.84 -23.60
N ILE A 80 -14.42 5.26 -24.07
CA ILE A 80 -14.47 3.83 -24.41
C ILE A 80 -13.57 3.45 -25.59
N ALA A 81 -13.20 4.40 -26.45
CA ALA A 81 -12.30 4.19 -27.57
C ALA A 81 -10.82 4.27 -27.15
N LEU A 82 -10.52 4.68 -25.92
CA LEU A 82 -9.16 4.76 -25.40
C LEU A 82 -8.65 3.37 -25.00
N SER A 83 -7.34 3.18 -25.11
CA SER A 83 -6.68 2.11 -24.36
C SER A 83 -6.80 2.40 -22.86
N PHE A 84 -6.79 1.34 -22.04
CA PHE A 84 -6.85 1.48 -20.59
C PHE A 84 -5.75 2.41 -20.04
N ASP A 85 -4.53 2.33 -20.58
CA ASP A 85 -3.42 3.20 -20.16
C ASP A 85 -3.69 4.68 -20.46
N MET A 86 -4.36 5.00 -21.56
CA MET A 86 -4.69 6.38 -21.92
C MET A 86 -5.88 6.90 -21.10
N PHE A 87 -6.87 6.03 -20.85
CA PHE A 87 -7.96 6.32 -19.92
C PHE A 87 -7.42 6.68 -18.53
N MET A 88 -6.48 5.90 -17.98
CA MET A 88 -5.89 6.19 -16.67
C MET A 88 -5.12 7.51 -16.65
N ILE A 89 -4.44 7.88 -17.74
CA ILE A 89 -3.77 9.20 -17.83
C ILE A 89 -4.81 10.34 -17.73
N ASN A 90 -5.91 10.24 -18.47
CA ASN A 90 -6.99 11.23 -18.40
C ASN A 90 -7.62 11.26 -17.00
N PHE A 91 -7.84 10.08 -16.41
CA PHE A 91 -8.42 9.97 -15.08
C PHE A 91 -7.52 10.64 -14.01
N HIS A 92 -6.22 10.37 -14.02
CA HIS A 92 -5.26 11.03 -13.15
C HIS A 92 -5.21 12.55 -13.37
N THR A 93 -5.22 13.00 -14.62
CA THR A 93 -5.09 14.43 -14.95
C THR A 93 -6.33 15.24 -14.55
N ASN A 94 -7.52 14.63 -14.61
CA ASN A 94 -8.77 15.32 -14.28
C ASN A 94 -9.07 15.36 -12.78
N TYR A 95 -8.60 14.39 -11.99
CA TYR A 95 -9.04 14.20 -10.59
C TYR A 95 -7.93 14.27 -9.54
N LEU A 96 -6.65 14.30 -9.93
CA LEU A 96 -5.56 14.63 -9.03
C LEU A 96 -5.21 16.12 -9.13
N THR A 97 -4.74 16.71 -8.04
CA THR A 97 -4.22 18.08 -8.01
C THR A 97 -2.99 18.21 -8.90
N GLU A 98 -2.74 19.37 -9.50
CA GLU A 98 -1.60 19.55 -10.43
C GLU A 98 -0.26 19.13 -9.82
N ASP A 99 -0.05 19.44 -8.54
CA ASP A 99 1.18 19.17 -7.79
C ASP A 99 1.17 17.83 -7.02
N TRP A 100 0.25 16.91 -7.31
CA TRP A 100 0.10 15.67 -6.54
C TRP A 100 1.39 14.81 -6.51
N GLU A 101 2.20 14.88 -7.57
CA GLU A 101 3.47 14.16 -7.68
C GLU A 101 4.52 14.76 -6.75
N GLU A 102 4.66 16.10 -6.80
CA GLU A 102 5.54 16.88 -5.95
C GLU A 102 5.16 16.72 -4.47
N ASP A 103 3.87 16.80 -4.14
CA ASP A 103 3.36 16.59 -2.80
C ASP A 103 3.67 15.16 -2.31
N THR A 104 3.41 14.14 -3.15
CA THR A 104 3.70 12.74 -2.80
C THR A 104 5.19 12.49 -2.63
N LEU A 105 6.04 13.15 -3.43
CA LEU A 105 7.49 13.07 -3.31
C LEU A 105 7.98 13.77 -2.03
N CYS A 106 7.47 14.96 -1.72
CA CYS A 106 7.80 15.67 -0.49
C CYS A 106 7.41 14.86 0.75
N ASP A 107 6.20 14.28 0.73
CA ASP A 107 5.74 13.35 1.75
C ASP A 107 6.71 12.17 1.91
N LEU A 108 7.05 11.50 0.79
CA LEU A 108 7.96 10.34 0.78
C LEU A 108 9.32 10.69 1.38
N LEU A 109 9.90 11.83 0.99
CA LEU A 109 11.19 12.30 1.50
C LEU A 109 11.12 12.73 2.97
N SER A 110 9.94 13.08 3.46
CA SER A 110 9.69 13.49 4.85
C SER A 110 9.30 12.31 5.75
N MET A 111 9.15 11.09 5.22
CA MET A 111 8.79 9.92 6.01
C MET A 111 9.91 9.56 6.99
N THR A 112 9.53 9.39 8.26
CA THR A 112 10.40 8.89 9.33
C THR A 112 9.74 7.71 10.02
N GLN A 113 10.52 6.73 10.49
CA GLN A 113 10.00 5.54 11.17
C GLN A 113 9.14 5.87 12.40
N GLY A 114 9.55 6.88 13.19
CA GLY A 114 8.94 7.15 14.50
C GLY A 114 9.39 6.13 15.56
N THR A 115 8.88 6.28 16.78
CA THR A 115 9.31 5.47 17.94
C THR A 115 8.45 4.23 18.19
N THR A 116 7.26 4.17 17.59
CA THR A 116 6.24 3.14 17.85
C THR A 116 6.07 2.15 16.70
N THR A 117 6.66 2.44 15.54
CA THR A 117 6.49 1.66 14.31
C THR A 117 7.69 0.75 14.12
N SER A 118 7.46 -0.51 13.75
CA SER A 118 8.55 -1.41 13.39
C SER A 118 9.28 -0.88 12.15
N PHE A 119 10.55 -1.27 11.99
CA PHE A 119 11.31 -0.88 10.80
C PHE A 119 10.69 -1.49 9.53
N TRP A 120 10.18 -2.72 9.63
CA TRP A 120 9.44 -3.37 8.55
C TRP A 120 8.20 -2.59 8.11
N ASP A 121 7.33 -2.19 9.05
CA ASP A 121 6.12 -1.43 8.72
C ASP A 121 6.47 -0.08 8.07
N PHE A 122 7.54 0.57 8.55
CA PHE A 122 8.06 1.78 7.93
C PHE A 122 8.57 1.53 6.50
N ALA A 123 9.34 0.48 6.28
CA ALA A 123 9.85 0.13 4.96
C ALA A 123 8.70 -0.17 3.97
N VAL A 124 7.68 -0.91 4.41
CA VAL A 124 6.46 -1.18 3.63
C VAL A 124 5.72 0.13 3.30
N ALA A 125 5.59 1.03 4.26
CA ALA A 125 4.95 2.33 4.03
C ALA A 125 5.72 3.17 2.99
N VAL A 126 7.05 3.20 3.06
CA VAL A 126 7.92 3.89 2.09
C VAL A 126 7.77 3.26 0.70
N GLN A 127 7.76 1.92 0.61
CA GLN A 127 7.57 1.20 -0.65
C GLN A 127 6.21 1.51 -1.27
N ASN A 128 5.14 1.45 -0.48
CA ASN A 128 3.78 1.75 -0.92
C ASN A 128 3.70 3.18 -1.48
N LYS A 129 4.24 4.16 -0.76
CA LYS A 129 4.25 5.57 -1.19
C LYS A 129 5.09 5.76 -2.46
N ASN A 130 6.27 5.13 -2.57
CA ASN A 130 7.11 5.17 -3.76
C ASN A 130 6.44 4.52 -4.99
N SER A 131 5.62 3.48 -4.78
CA SER A 131 4.88 2.82 -5.87
C SER A 131 3.91 3.76 -6.59
N LEU A 132 3.31 4.72 -5.86
CA LEU A 132 2.41 5.74 -6.41
C LEU A 132 3.12 6.65 -7.43
N LEU A 133 4.41 6.90 -7.23
CA LEU A 133 5.24 7.71 -8.15
C LEU A 133 5.69 6.92 -9.39
N ARG A 134 5.76 5.58 -9.33
CA ARG A 134 6.25 4.76 -10.46
C ARG A 134 5.31 4.75 -11.67
N VAL A 135 4.00 4.98 -11.46
CA VAL A 135 2.97 4.92 -12.51
C VAL A 135 3.26 5.92 -13.64
N ARG A 136 3.83 7.09 -13.33
CA ARG A 136 4.20 8.10 -14.35
C ARG A 136 5.71 8.20 -14.62
N LEU A 137 6.56 7.90 -13.64
CA LEU A 137 8.02 7.96 -13.83
C LEU A 137 8.49 6.95 -14.90
N SER A 138 7.90 5.77 -15.01
CA SER A 138 8.26 4.79 -16.05
C SER A 138 8.16 5.33 -17.49
N LYS A 139 7.30 6.34 -17.74
CA LYS A 139 7.12 6.98 -19.06
C LYS A 139 7.97 8.24 -19.26
N LYS A 140 8.44 8.91 -18.19
CA LYS A 140 9.22 10.16 -18.25
C LYS A 140 10.72 10.00 -17.95
N VAL A 141 11.17 8.84 -17.49
CA VAL A 141 12.46 8.72 -16.80
C VAL A 141 13.49 7.89 -17.57
N SER A 142 14.70 8.44 -17.69
CA SER A 142 15.88 7.76 -18.24
C SER A 142 16.21 6.46 -17.47
N LEU A 143 16.70 5.44 -18.18
CA LEU A 143 17.14 4.14 -17.66
C LEU A 143 17.99 4.22 -16.36
N LYS A 144 18.83 5.26 -16.22
CA LYS A 144 19.66 5.52 -15.02
C LYS A 144 18.86 5.71 -13.72
N LYS A 145 17.72 6.39 -13.78
CA LYS A 145 16.85 6.62 -12.62
C LYS A 145 15.99 5.37 -12.35
N LEU A 146 15.64 4.60 -13.39
CA LEU A 146 14.96 3.31 -13.24
C LEU A 146 15.87 2.27 -12.54
N ASN A 147 17.17 2.27 -12.82
CA ASN A 147 18.14 1.40 -12.14
C ASN A 147 18.24 1.68 -10.63
N LYS A 148 18.11 2.94 -10.19
CA LYS A 148 18.04 3.27 -8.76
C LYS A 148 16.80 2.67 -8.06
N VAL A 149 15.72 2.40 -8.79
CA VAL A 149 14.52 1.73 -8.26
C VAL A 149 14.75 0.22 -8.13
N VAL A 150 15.54 -0.37 -9.03
CA VAL A 150 15.99 -1.77 -8.88
C VAL A 150 16.89 -1.91 -7.66
N ASP A 151 17.77 -0.94 -7.41
CA ASP A 151 18.56 -0.87 -6.18
C ASP A 151 17.67 -0.74 -4.93
N PHE A 152 16.54 -0.03 -5.02
CA PHE A 152 15.56 0.04 -3.93
C PHE A 152 14.92 -1.33 -3.64
N CYS A 153 14.55 -2.11 -4.66
CA CYS A 153 14.03 -3.47 -4.44
C CYS A 153 15.08 -4.39 -3.79
N LYS A 154 16.35 -4.27 -4.19
CA LYS A 154 17.45 -4.99 -3.56
C LYS A 154 17.61 -4.58 -2.09
N TRP A 155 17.68 -3.28 -1.82
CA TRP A 155 17.73 -2.74 -0.45
C TRP A 155 16.54 -3.19 0.39
N PHE A 156 15.33 -3.18 -0.16
CA PHE A 156 14.12 -3.60 0.55
C PHE A 156 14.17 -5.09 0.95
N ASN A 157 14.67 -5.95 0.08
CA ASN A 157 14.85 -7.38 0.39
C ASN A 157 15.94 -7.59 1.46
N GLU A 158 17.03 -6.82 1.41
CA GLU A 158 18.09 -6.86 2.43
C GLU A 158 17.55 -6.42 3.79
N VAL A 159 16.77 -5.33 3.82
CA VAL A 159 16.06 -4.84 5.00
C VAL A 159 15.12 -5.90 5.57
N GLN A 160 14.31 -6.55 4.73
CA GLN A 160 13.42 -7.63 5.15
C GLN A 160 14.18 -8.76 5.85
N SER A 161 15.29 -9.18 5.26
CA SER A 161 16.11 -10.27 5.80
C SER A 161 16.75 -9.89 7.14
N CYS A 162 17.18 -8.63 7.30
CA CYS A 162 17.75 -8.14 8.56
C CYS A 162 16.69 -8.06 9.66
N ASP A 163 15.49 -7.54 9.36
CA ASP A 163 14.41 -7.42 10.34
C ASP A 163 13.95 -8.79 10.86
N GLU A 164 13.80 -9.78 9.96
CA GLU A 164 13.49 -11.16 10.35
C GLU A 164 14.57 -11.76 11.24
N GLY A 165 15.85 -11.55 10.91
CA GLY A 165 16.97 -12.00 11.74
C GLY A 165 16.95 -11.41 13.15
N LEU A 166 16.72 -10.09 13.26
CA LEU A 166 16.62 -9.41 14.55
C LEU A 166 15.39 -9.84 15.36
N ARG A 167 14.28 -10.19 14.70
CA ARG A 167 13.10 -10.73 15.37
C ARG A 167 13.38 -12.10 15.98
N VAL A 168 14.01 -12.99 15.22
CA VAL A 168 14.40 -14.33 15.71
C VAL A 168 15.38 -14.20 16.89
N GLU A 169 16.39 -13.34 16.77
CA GLU A 169 17.35 -13.10 17.85
C GLU A 169 16.68 -12.55 19.12
N ARG A 170 15.74 -11.62 18.98
CA ARG A 170 14.93 -11.12 20.11
C ARG A 170 14.12 -12.23 20.77
N GLU A 171 13.45 -13.07 20.00
CA GLU A 171 12.65 -14.19 20.52
C GLU A 171 13.52 -15.21 21.28
N GLU A 172 14.75 -15.45 20.81
CA GLU A 172 15.74 -16.28 21.50
C GLU A 172 16.15 -15.67 22.84
N TYR A 173 16.49 -14.38 22.86
CA TYR A 173 16.82 -13.68 24.11
C TYR A 173 15.67 -13.68 25.11
N GLU A 174 14.44 -13.48 24.66
CA GLU A 174 13.26 -13.56 25.51
C GLU A 174 13.02 -14.98 26.02
N GLY A 175 13.30 -16.01 25.21
CA GLY A 175 13.29 -17.42 25.62
C GLY A 175 14.28 -17.67 26.76
N ILE A 176 15.54 -17.29 26.56
CA ILE A 176 16.61 -17.42 27.56
C ILE A 176 16.27 -16.67 28.84
N ALA A 177 15.72 -15.46 28.74
CA ALA A 177 15.31 -14.67 29.90
C ALA A 177 14.18 -15.34 30.69
N ARG A 178 13.17 -15.90 30.01
CA ARG A 178 12.08 -16.67 30.65
C ARG A 178 12.61 -17.91 31.35
N ASP A 179 13.47 -18.69 30.68
CA ASP A 179 14.02 -19.92 31.24
C ASP A 179 14.91 -19.65 32.45
N ASN A 180 15.75 -18.61 32.41
CA ASN A 180 16.53 -18.17 33.56
C ASN A 180 15.64 -17.72 34.73
N HIS A 181 14.54 -17.00 34.45
CA HIS A 181 13.60 -16.59 35.48
C HIS A 181 12.90 -17.80 36.15
N VAL A 182 12.48 -18.78 35.35
CA VAL A 182 11.88 -20.04 35.85
C VAL A 182 12.89 -20.84 36.68
N PHE A 183 14.14 -20.93 36.22
CA PHE A 183 15.21 -21.62 36.94
C PHE A 183 15.49 -20.98 38.31
N LEU A 184 15.56 -19.64 38.37
CA LEU A 184 15.77 -18.91 39.61
C LEU A 184 14.62 -19.11 40.60
N LEU A 185 13.35 -19.09 40.13
CA LEU A 185 12.18 -19.37 40.95
C LEU A 185 12.20 -20.79 41.54
N HIS A 186 12.51 -21.79 40.72
CA HIS A 186 12.57 -23.19 41.17
C HIS A 186 13.68 -23.39 42.21
N LYS A 187 14.85 -22.77 42.01
CA LYS A 187 15.96 -22.81 42.97
C LYS A 187 15.58 -22.15 44.31
N SER A 188 14.88 -21.02 44.27
CA SER A 188 14.40 -20.34 45.48
C SER A 188 13.38 -21.19 46.25
N LEU A 189 12.46 -21.86 45.57
CA LEU A 189 11.48 -22.77 46.19
C LEU A 189 12.15 -23.98 46.85
N GLN A 190 13.14 -24.59 46.20
CA GLN A 190 13.90 -25.71 46.80
C GLN A 190 14.67 -25.28 48.05
N HIS A 191 15.28 -24.10 48.06
CA HIS A 191 15.96 -23.59 49.25
C HIS A 191 15.00 -23.30 50.41
N GLN A 192 13.75 -22.91 50.12
CA GLN A 192 12.73 -22.67 51.13
C GLN A 192 12.21 -23.99 51.74
N GLU A 193 11.97 -25.02 50.93
CA GLU A 193 11.57 -26.35 51.42
C GLU A 193 12.65 -27.04 52.27
N ILE A 194 13.93 -26.84 51.94
CA ILE A 194 15.06 -27.40 52.71
C ILE A 194 15.21 -26.67 54.05
N GLY A 195 14.93 -25.36 54.10
CA GLY A 195 14.93 -24.58 55.33
C GLY A 195 13.80 -24.96 56.30
N GLU A 196 12.61 -25.28 55.77
CA GLU A 196 11.46 -25.72 56.58
C GLU A 196 11.60 -27.14 57.13
N LYS A 197 12.40 -28.01 56.50
CA LYS A 197 12.67 -29.39 56.98
C LYS A 197 13.77 -29.48 58.06
N MET A 198 14.48 -28.40 58.35
CA MET A 198 15.55 -28.35 59.35
C MET A 198 15.15 -27.69 60.68
N ILE A 199 13.85 -27.41 60.86
CA ILE A 199 13.23 -26.92 62.11
C ILE A 199 12.30 -28.01 62.64
#